data_AF-A0A3P5WQB6-F1
#
_entry.id   AF-A0A3P5WQB6-F1
#
_cell.length_a   1.000
_cell.length_b   1.000
_cell.length_c   1.000
_cell.angle_alpha   90.00
_cell.angle_beta   90.00
_cell.angle_gamma   90.00
#
_symmetry.space_group_name_H-M   'P 1'
#
loop_
_entity.id
_entity.type
_entity.pdbx_description
1 polymer ?
#
loop_
_entity_poly.entity_id
_entity_poly.type
_entity_poly.pdbx_seq_one_letter_code
_entity_poly.pdbx_strand_id
1 'polypeptide(L)'
;MKNSKPILMAFAAFFYILVLNTGTAQAATYKDVTYEYWAYEDIQFISKHGVIKGFSDGEFKPGLGISRKNAAVMMTRALDLDEFKKTPVKLLDMKPTSPNYKEVMIALEKDWLSREDGKFNPNSPLTRDEMSKMLATAYAYEGRGRSLFTDVPADGAYYPYIDAIAFYDITTGYTDKTFRPKEIVTRAQFSAFLSRVYQKPIAYEVKSDSHTVAVVPSVEDALDVVANYEDGTIHPQSNKFVEYAQTIATADKTNLNSGVLIYNDVNEKKPFTPAFFNPYLSYRAEDGTMRDMFDTFIILGLRYNNNANQFTDTPLNHANYVDWEKYVNRTFSTEGVLQNLNTSARTNNRKVDVYVAIPYPKKKEPIITLDGDELANTVYSRYDLAKWYITEVLNKFDKADYANLNLKGFYWLSETVRTDEDGLLISSISGLLKGQDKFFIYSPHATSTNFYKWKDYGFDAAFLQPNAFRTSVPGKAERLHRAFLNAQIYGTGITMEIDSYGMGHVEEGRGVDEFTLYMDFAKRYGLDEKGMMFYQATNMVERMATIDHPVYKQWYEQLTSTFFNKK
;
A
#
# COMPACT_ATOMS: atom_id res chain seq x y z
N MET A 1 -78.54 -29.25 -30.94
CA MET A 1 -77.30 -28.63 -31.44
C MET A 1 -77.23 -27.18 -30.99
N LYS A 2 -76.34 -26.85 -30.04
CA LYS A 2 -75.74 -25.51 -29.92
C LYS A 2 -74.54 -25.62 -28.97
N ASN A 3 -73.37 -25.34 -29.53
CA ASN A 3 -72.05 -25.46 -28.92
C ASN A 3 -71.86 -24.46 -27.78
N SER A 4 -71.34 -24.92 -26.64
CA SER A 4 -70.68 -24.08 -25.64
C SER A 4 -69.20 -24.46 -25.58
N LYS A 5 -68.32 -23.50 -25.91
CA LYS A 5 -66.88 -23.57 -25.64
C LYS A 5 -66.58 -22.68 -24.41
N PRO A 6 -65.69 -23.11 -23.50
CA PRO A 6 -65.38 -22.36 -22.29
C PRO A 6 -64.39 -21.22 -22.56
N ILE A 7 -64.55 -20.13 -21.82
CA ILE A 7 -63.72 -18.93 -21.80
C ILE A 7 -62.52 -19.18 -20.88
N LEU A 8 -61.30 -19.03 -21.40
CA LEU A 8 -60.06 -19.08 -20.65
C LEU A 8 -59.69 -17.64 -20.24
N MET A 9 -59.64 -17.35 -18.94
CA MET A 9 -59.11 -16.10 -18.38
C MET A 9 -57.59 -16.07 -18.53
N ALA A 10 -57.06 -15.03 -19.18
CA ALA A 10 -55.64 -14.72 -19.20
C ALA A 10 -55.32 -13.63 -18.16
N PHE A 11 -54.46 -13.95 -17.19
CA PHE A 11 -53.84 -12.99 -16.29
C PHE A 11 -52.69 -12.29 -17.03
N ALA A 12 -52.77 -10.96 -17.19
CA ALA A 12 -51.66 -10.14 -17.65
C ALA A 12 -50.89 -9.60 -16.44
N ALA A 13 -49.64 -10.05 -16.25
CA ALA A 13 -48.72 -9.50 -15.28
C ALA A 13 -48.05 -8.25 -15.85
N PHE A 14 -48.23 -7.10 -15.19
CA PHE A 14 -47.56 -5.84 -15.53
C PHE A 14 -46.18 -5.82 -14.84
N PHE A 15 -45.11 -5.96 -15.60
CA PHE A 15 -43.74 -5.72 -15.12
C PHE A 15 -43.43 -4.22 -15.21
N TYR A 16 -43.24 -3.57 -14.07
CA TYR A 16 -42.62 -2.24 -14.00
C TYR A 16 -41.10 -2.42 -14.17
N ILE A 17 -40.57 -2.07 -15.34
CA ILE A 17 -39.12 -1.97 -15.54
C ILE A 17 -38.67 -0.63 -14.94
N LEU A 18 -38.03 -0.70 -13.78
CA LEU A 18 -37.32 0.43 -13.20
C LEU A 18 -36.05 0.65 -14.03
N VAL A 19 -36.07 1.62 -14.95
CA VAL A 19 -34.86 2.04 -15.66
C VAL A 19 -34.02 2.86 -14.68
N LEU A 20 -33.04 2.20 -14.05
CA LEU A 20 -31.96 2.89 -13.34
C LEU A 20 -31.13 3.64 -14.40
N ASN A 21 -31.31 4.95 -14.46
CA ASN A 21 -30.51 5.83 -15.28
C ASN A 21 -29.12 5.96 -14.64
N THR A 22 -28.22 5.03 -14.94
CA THR A 22 -26.80 5.15 -14.59
C THR A 22 -26.16 6.18 -15.53
N GLY A 23 -26.36 7.45 -15.23
CA GLY A 23 -25.65 8.53 -15.91
C GLY A 23 -24.15 8.31 -15.78
N THR A 24 -23.49 7.94 -16.87
CA THR A 24 -22.03 7.92 -16.94
C THR A 24 -21.55 9.37 -16.85
N ALA A 25 -20.98 9.75 -15.70
CA ALA A 25 -20.36 11.06 -15.54
C ALA A 25 -19.16 11.13 -16.50
N GLN A 26 -19.33 11.83 -17.62
CA GLN A 26 -18.24 12.12 -18.55
C GLN A 26 -17.18 12.96 -17.84
N ALA A 27 -15.91 12.54 -17.91
CA ALA A 27 -14.80 13.28 -17.33
C ALA A 27 -14.79 14.72 -17.87
N ALA A 28 -14.67 15.71 -16.98
CA ALA A 28 -14.70 17.11 -17.37
C ALA A 28 -13.40 17.48 -18.09
N THR A 29 -13.44 17.58 -19.42
CA THR A 29 -12.30 18.07 -20.21
C THR A 29 -12.31 19.60 -20.23
N TYR A 30 -11.21 20.22 -19.79
CA TYR A 30 -11.02 21.67 -19.81
C TYR A 30 -10.07 22.08 -20.94
N LYS A 31 -10.38 23.17 -21.64
CA LYS A 31 -9.59 23.62 -22.81
C LYS A 31 -8.15 24.04 -22.46
N ASP A 32 -7.95 24.49 -21.23
CA ASP A 32 -6.72 25.06 -20.69
C ASP A 32 -5.99 24.14 -19.70
N VAL A 33 -6.40 22.87 -19.62
CA VAL A 33 -5.75 21.83 -18.81
C VAL A 33 -5.51 20.60 -19.68
N THR A 34 -4.34 20.56 -20.33
CA THR A 34 -3.86 19.44 -21.13
C THR A 34 -3.44 18.25 -20.25
N TYR A 35 -3.33 17.05 -20.81
CA TYR A 35 -2.86 15.86 -20.08
C TYR A 35 -1.45 16.02 -19.50
N GLU A 36 -0.61 16.89 -20.08
CA GLU A 36 0.74 17.20 -19.60
C GLU A 36 0.75 18.22 -18.44
N TYR A 37 -0.40 18.81 -18.11
CA TYR A 37 -0.47 19.77 -17.02
C TYR A 37 -0.21 19.05 -15.69
N TRP A 38 0.68 19.58 -14.85
CA TRP A 38 1.15 18.91 -13.64
C TRP A 38 0.04 18.46 -12.68
N ALA A 39 -1.10 19.18 -12.65
CA ALA A 39 -2.26 18.87 -11.82
C ALA A 39 -3.41 18.21 -12.60
N TYR A 40 -3.17 17.71 -13.82
CA TYR A 40 -4.22 17.19 -14.69
C TYR A 40 -5.02 16.09 -13.98
N GLU A 41 -4.36 15.07 -13.43
CA GLU A 41 -5.03 13.95 -12.76
C GLU A 41 -5.81 14.40 -11.53
N ASP A 42 -5.23 15.27 -10.70
CA ASP A 42 -5.90 15.81 -9.51
C ASP A 42 -7.15 16.62 -9.90
N ILE A 43 -7.04 17.48 -10.92
CA ILE A 43 -8.15 18.29 -11.43
C ILE A 43 -9.25 17.39 -12.01
N GLN A 44 -8.87 16.36 -12.78
CA GLN A 44 -9.82 15.38 -13.32
C GLN A 44 -10.52 14.61 -12.20
N PHE A 45 -9.77 14.17 -11.19
CA PHE A 45 -10.30 13.44 -10.04
C PHE A 45 -11.37 14.27 -9.31
N ILE A 46 -11.05 15.49 -8.88
CA ILE A 46 -12.01 16.28 -8.11
C ILE A 46 -13.18 16.79 -8.96
N SER A 47 -12.98 16.97 -10.29
CA SER A 47 -14.03 17.39 -11.21
C SER A 47 -15.02 16.26 -11.49
N LYS A 48 -14.52 15.04 -11.72
CA LYS A 48 -15.33 13.83 -11.91
C LYS A 48 -16.25 13.59 -10.71
N HIS A 49 -15.76 13.90 -9.52
CA HIS A 49 -16.50 13.79 -8.26
C HIS A 49 -17.37 15.01 -7.91
N GLY A 50 -17.48 15.99 -8.83
CA GLY A 50 -18.38 17.14 -8.67
C GLY A 50 -17.97 18.17 -7.61
N VAL A 51 -16.75 18.07 -7.07
CA VAL A 51 -16.19 18.97 -6.06
C VAL A 51 -16.01 20.37 -6.63
N ILE A 52 -15.47 20.43 -7.85
CA ILE A 52 -15.27 21.67 -8.61
C ILE A 52 -15.92 21.56 -9.99
N LYS A 53 -16.32 22.70 -10.53
CA LYS A 53 -16.73 22.86 -11.93
C LYS A 53 -15.83 23.90 -12.59
N GLY A 54 -15.62 23.74 -13.89
CA GLY A 54 -15.02 24.77 -14.73
C GLY A 54 -15.93 25.98 -14.89
N PHE A 55 -15.43 26.96 -15.62
CA PHE A 55 -16.16 28.15 -16.00
C PHE A 55 -17.08 27.87 -17.21
N SER A 56 -18.05 28.75 -17.45
CA SER A 56 -19.03 28.60 -18.53
C SER A 56 -18.43 28.68 -19.94
N ASP A 57 -17.19 29.17 -20.06
CA ASP A 57 -16.40 29.22 -21.30
C ASP A 57 -15.70 27.88 -21.64
N GLY A 58 -15.77 26.90 -20.74
CA GLY A 58 -15.12 25.59 -20.85
C GLY A 58 -13.67 25.56 -20.34
N GLU A 59 -13.22 26.61 -19.65
CA GLU A 59 -11.90 26.67 -19.03
C GLU A 59 -11.95 26.29 -17.53
N PHE A 60 -10.81 25.85 -17.00
CA PHE A 60 -10.60 25.61 -15.58
C PHE A 60 -9.97 26.80 -14.86
N LYS A 61 -9.15 27.57 -15.57
CA LYS A 61 -8.32 28.70 -15.10
C LYS A 61 -7.36 28.27 -13.98
N PRO A 62 -6.41 27.35 -14.25
CA PRO A 62 -5.62 26.70 -13.20
C PRO A 62 -4.74 27.66 -12.39
N GLY A 63 -4.23 28.72 -13.02
CA GLY A 63 -3.39 29.75 -12.37
C GLY A 63 -4.17 30.84 -11.61
N LEU A 64 -5.50 30.86 -11.70
CA LEU A 64 -6.31 31.85 -10.98
C LEU A 64 -6.31 31.53 -9.48
N GLY A 65 -6.09 32.54 -8.63
CA GLY A 65 -6.18 32.40 -7.18
C GLY A 65 -7.57 31.93 -6.74
N ILE A 66 -7.63 30.96 -5.83
CA ILE A 66 -8.90 30.49 -5.28
C ILE A 66 -9.39 31.48 -4.22
N SER A 67 -10.65 31.91 -4.31
CA SER A 67 -11.26 32.73 -3.26
C SER A 67 -11.61 31.89 -2.03
N ARG A 68 -11.59 32.48 -0.83
CA ARG A 68 -12.00 31.85 0.43
C ARG A 68 -13.38 31.18 0.37
N LYS A 69 -14.38 31.83 -0.24
CA LYS A 69 -15.72 31.24 -0.44
C LYS A 69 -15.69 29.98 -1.30
N ASN A 70 -14.97 30.01 -2.43
CA ASN A 70 -14.86 28.85 -3.32
C ASN A 70 -14.10 27.69 -2.65
N ALA A 71 -13.09 27.97 -1.83
CA ALA A 71 -12.43 26.94 -1.03
C ALA A 71 -13.39 26.29 -0.02
N ALA A 72 -14.21 27.07 0.67
CA ALA A 72 -15.27 26.55 1.56
C ALA A 72 -16.30 25.68 0.81
N VAL A 73 -16.71 26.10 -0.39
CA VAL A 73 -17.61 25.32 -1.26
C VAL A 73 -16.98 23.99 -1.65
N MET A 74 -15.71 23.99 -2.04
CA MET A 74 -15.01 22.76 -2.42
C MET A 74 -14.86 21.81 -1.23
N MET A 75 -14.46 22.30 -0.05
CA MET A 75 -14.34 21.48 1.15
C MET A 75 -15.67 20.90 1.63
N THR A 76 -16.74 21.70 1.65
CA THR A 76 -18.07 21.20 2.06
C THR A 76 -18.61 20.15 1.12
N ARG A 77 -18.48 20.34 -0.20
CA ARG A 77 -18.88 19.32 -1.19
C ARG A 77 -18.13 18.02 -1.01
N ALA A 78 -16.84 18.14 -0.77
CA ALA A 78 -16.00 16.96 -0.74
C ALA A 78 -16.09 16.24 0.63
N LEU A 79 -16.43 16.92 1.73
CA LEU A 79 -16.82 16.25 2.99
C LEU A 79 -18.32 15.88 3.06
N ASP A 80 -19.07 16.10 1.98
CA ASP A 80 -20.53 15.93 1.90
C ASP A 80 -21.29 16.62 3.06
N LEU A 81 -20.85 17.83 3.41
CA LEU A 81 -21.46 18.64 4.46
C LEU A 81 -22.46 19.63 3.86
N ASP A 82 -23.73 19.48 4.25
CA ASP A 82 -24.82 20.31 3.75
C ASP A 82 -25.55 21.09 4.84
N GLU A 83 -25.16 20.97 6.12
CA GLU A 83 -25.77 21.70 7.23
C GLU A 83 -24.72 22.18 8.25
N PHE A 84 -24.97 23.36 8.84
CA PHE A 84 -24.26 23.84 10.03
C PHE A 84 -25.22 23.71 11.23
N LYS A 85 -24.71 23.30 12.40
CA LYS A 85 -25.53 22.93 13.56
C LYS A 85 -25.66 24.05 14.58
N LYS A 86 -24.72 24.98 14.60
CA LYS A 86 -24.68 26.08 15.57
C LYS A 86 -25.38 27.31 15.02
N THR A 87 -25.86 28.18 15.91
CA THR A 87 -26.41 29.47 15.52
C THR A 87 -25.39 30.25 14.69
N PRO A 88 -25.76 30.73 13.47
CA PRO A 88 -24.83 31.44 12.61
C PRO A 88 -24.27 32.69 13.30
N VAL A 89 -22.96 32.86 13.25
CA VAL A 89 -22.35 34.16 13.56
C VAL A 89 -22.79 35.21 12.54
N LYS A 90 -22.99 36.45 12.99
CA LYS A 90 -23.30 37.57 12.08
C LYS A 90 -22.06 37.94 11.25
N LEU A 91 -22.26 38.10 9.94
CA LEU A 91 -21.28 38.61 8.98
C LEU A 91 -21.70 40.00 8.49
N LEU A 92 -20.74 40.92 8.40
CA LEU A 92 -20.99 42.28 7.92
C LEU A 92 -21.01 42.38 6.39
N ASP A 93 -20.46 41.40 5.70
CA ASP A 93 -20.26 41.36 4.25
C ASP A 93 -21.06 40.25 3.54
N MET A 94 -21.88 39.50 4.27
CA MET A 94 -22.78 38.48 3.73
C MET A 94 -24.12 38.44 4.48
N LYS A 95 -25.19 38.11 3.74
CA LYS A 95 -26.55 37.85 4.26
C LYS A 95 -26.93 36.38 4.03
N PRO A 96 -27.90 35.81 4.77
CA PRO A 96 -28.36 34.42 4.55
C PRO A 96 -28.78 34.09 3.11
N THR A 97 -29.23 35.08 2.35
CA THR A 97 -29.60 34.95 0.92
C THR A 97 -28.41 35.06 -0.04
N SER A 98 -27.19 35.28 0.46
CA SER A 98 -26.00 35.41 -0.39
C SER A 98 -25.62 34.04 -0.97
N PRO A 99 -25.13 33.99 -2.22
CA PRO A 99 -24.62 32.75 -2.79
C PRO A 99 -23.55 32.12 -1.88
N ASN A 100 -23.68 30.81 -1.66
CA ASN A 100 -22.80 29.99 -0.82
C ASN A 100 -22.65 30.45 0.63
N TYR A 101 -23.65 31.16 1.17
CA TYR A 101 -23.67 31.55 2.58
C TYR A 101 -23.54 30.34 3.52
N LYS A 102 -24.24 29.25 3.20
CA LYS A 102 -24.26 28.02 4.00
C LYS A 102 -22.86 27.42 4.16
N GLU A 103 -22.13 27.30 3.06
CA GLU A 103 -20.78 26.73 3.02
C GLU A 103 -19.79 27.61 3.79
N VAL A 104 -19.94 28.93 3.72
CA VAL A 104 -19.18 29.88 4.55
C VAL A 104 -19.50 29.68 6.04
N MET A 105 -20.77 29.50 6.40
CA MET A 105 -21.13 29.24 7.80
C MET A 105 -20.56 27.92 8.32
N ILE A 106 -20.56 26.86 7.51
CA ILE A 106 -19.92 25.59 7.86
C ILE A 106 -18.42 25.78 8.08
N ALA A 107 -17.73 26.50 7.18
CA ALA A 107 -16.30 26.76 7.31
C ALA A 107 -15.94 27.52 8.60
N LEU A 108 -16.81 28.45 9.04
CA LEU A 108 -16.65 29.17 10.31
C LEU A 108 -16.97 28.28 11.53
N GLU A 109 -18.04 27.47 11.46
CA GLU A 109 -18.42 26.55 12.55
C GLU A 109 -17.35 25.51 12.83
N LYS A 110 -16.71 25.01 11.76
CA LYS A 110 -15.65 23.99 11.81
C LYS A 110 -14.26 24.58 12.03
N ASP A 111 -14.16 25.89 12.22
CA ASP A 111 -12.89 26.63 12.40
C ASP A 111 -11.87 26.45 11.25
N TRP A 112 -12.34 26.17 10.04
CA TRP A 112 -11.47 26.05 8.87
C TRP A 112 -10.91 27.39 8.41
N LEU A 113 -11.73 28.43 8.51
CA LEU A 113 -11.39 29.80 8.14
C LEU A 113 -11.92 30.76 9.21
N SER A 114 -11.25 31.89 9.39
CA SER A 114 -11.58 32.89 10.41
C SER A 114 -12.24 34.13 9.81
N ARG A 115 -12.90 34.93 10.64
CA ARG A 115 -13.37 36.29 10.28
C ARG A 115 -12.29 37.33 10.59
N GLU A 116 -12.32 38.43 9.88
CA GLU A 116 -11.52 39.63 10.14
C GLU A 116 -12.47 40.82 10.27
N ASP A 117 -12.44 41.52 11.41
CA ASP A 117 -13.30 42.67 11.72
C ASP A 117 -14.80 42.44 11.43
N GLY A 118 -15.29 41.23 11.76
CA GLY A 118 -16.69 40.84 11.56
C GLY A 118 -17.07 40.50 10.11
N LYS A 119 -16.11 40.48 9.18
CA LYS A 119 -16.26 40.11 7.77
C LYS A 119 -15.63 38.74 7.49
N PHE A 120 -16.18 38.02 6.51
CA PHE A 120 -15.58 36.77 6.03
C PHE A 120 -14.60 37.00 4.87
N ASN A 121 -14.77 38.08 4.13
CA ASN A 121 -14.05 38.43 2.91
C ASN A 121 -14.16 37.33 1.83
N PRO A 122 -15.39 37.02 1.35
CA PRO A 122 -15.66 35.82 0.54
C PRO A 122 -14.91 35.75 -0.79
N ASN A 123 -14.61 36.90 -1.39
CA ASN A 123 -13.94 36.98 -2.69
C ASN A 123 -12.42 37.22 -2.56
N SER A 124 -11.90 37.40 -1.35
CA SER A 124 -10.45 37.52 -1.15
C SER A 124 -9.76 36.18 -1.46
N PRO A 125 -8.54 36.22 -2.01
CA PRO A 125 -7.78 35.02 -2.31
C PRO A 125 -7.41 34.29 -1.01
N LEU A 126 -7.35 32.96 -1.08
CA LEU A 126 -6.92 32.09 0.02
C LEU A 126 -5.38 32.02 0.05
N THR A 127 -4.80 32.21 1.23
CA THR A 127 -3.36 32.04 1.46
C THR A 127 -3.02 30.59 1.83
N ARG A 128 -1.75 30.19 1.67
CA ARG A 128 -1.29 28.83 1.95
C ARG A 128 -1.41 28.44 3.43
N ASP A 129 -1.26 29.38 4.35
CA ASP A 129 -1.48 29.16 5.77
C ASP A 129 -2.96 28.94 6.11
N GLU A 130 -3.88 29.75 5.60
CA GLU A 130 -5.32 29.54 5.73
C GLU A 130 -5.75 28.18 5.14
N MET A 131 -5.20 27.82 3.98
CA MET A 131 -5.41 26.50 3.38
C MET A 131 -4.91 25.37 4.29
N SER A 132 -3.72 25.51 4.90
CA SER A 132 -3.19 24.50 5.81
C SER A 132 -4.09 24.27 7.03
N LYS A 133 -4.59 25.35 7.65
CA LYS A 133 -5.56 25.26 8.74
C LYS A 133 -6.83 24.56 8.30
N MET A 134 -7.40 25.00 7.18
CA MET A 134 -8.61 24.41 6.61
C MET A 134 -8.47 22.90 6.40
N LEU A 135 -7.37 22.43 5.79
CA LEU A 135 -7.16 21.01 5.52
C LEU A 135 -6.86 20.21 6.80
N ALA A 136 -5.98 20.72 7.68
CA ALA A 136 -5.61 20.02 8.90
C ALA A 136 -6.80 19.86 9.85
N THR A 137 -7.58 20.91 10.06
CA THR A 137 -8.77 20.86 10.92
C THR A 137 -9.88 19.99 10.32
N ALA A 138 -10.06 20.01 9.01
CA ALA A 138 -11.07 19.21 8.32
C ALA A 138 -10.87 17.69 8.51
N TYR A 139 -9.62 17.24 8.61
CA TYR A 139 -9.25 15.83 8.71
C TYR A 139 -8.64 15.46 10.07
N ALA A 140 -8.76 16.34 11.07
CA ALA A 140 -8.16 16.18 12.40
C ALA A 140 -6.69 15.77 12.35
N TYR A 141 -5.92 16.35 11.42
CA TYR A 141 -4.49 16.11 11.31
C TYR A 141 -3.73 16.90 12.36
N GLU A 142 -2.88 16.17 13.10
CA GLU A 142 -1.97 16.74 14.07
C GLU A 142 -0.52 16.59 13.62
N GLY A 143 0.25 17.66 13.86
CA GLY A 143 1.67 17.70 13.62
C GLY A 143 2.49 16.96 14.68
N ARG A 144 3.79 16.78 14.43
CA ARG A 144 4.77 16.22 15.38
C ARG A 144 5.82 17.24 15.82
N GLY A 145 5.70 18.51 15.40
CA GLY A 145 6.66 19.58 15.69
C GLY A 145 8.01 19.36 15.00
N ARG A 146 8.01 18.87 13.77
CA ARG A 146 9.21 18.45 13.02
C ARG A 146 9.33 19.08 11.63
N SER A 147 8.49 20.05 11.33
CA SER A 147 8.51 20.81 10.07
C SER A 147 9.92 21.32 9.81
N LEU A 148 10.41 21.06 8.60
CA LEU A 148 11.73 21.48 8.13
C LEU A 148 11.67 22.79 7.35
N PHE A 149 10.51 23.46 7.32
CA PHE A 149 10.34 24.70 6.56
C PHE A 149 11.04 25.86 7.26
N THR A 150 11.90 26.55 6.52
CA THR A 150 12.78 27.59 7.07
C THR A 150 12.07 28.93 7.33
N ASP A 151 10.89 29.12 6.74
CA ASP A 151 10.07 30.34 6.82
C ASP A 151 8.79 30.15 7.66
N VAL A 152 8.73 29.10 8.49
CA VAL A 152 7.58 28.78 9.35
C VAL A 152 8.05 28.74 10.82
N PRO A 153 7.89 29.84 11.58
CA PRO A 153 8.29 29.90 12.99
C PRO A 153 7.51 28.90 13.84
N ALA A 154 8.21 28.18 14.74
CA ALA A 154 7.62 27.15 15.61
C ALA A 154 6.55 27.67 16.59
N ASP A 155 6.60 28.97 16.90
CA ASP A 155 5.65 29.69 17.75
C ASP A 155 4.53 30.39 16.96
N GLY A 156 4.53 30.25 15.63
CA GLY A 156 3.53 30.86 14.76
C GLY A 156 2.15 30.19 14.88
N ALA A 157 1.09 31.00 14.82
CA ALA A 157 -0.30 30.51 14.97
C ALA A 157 -0.70 29.43 13.93
N TYR A 158 -0.07 29.41 12.75
CA TYR A 158 -0.32 28.42 11.71
C TYR A 158 0.66 27.25 11.72
N TYR A 159 1.71 27.29 12.56
CA TYR A 159 2.71 26.23 12.61
C TYR A 159 2.11 24.83 12.82
N PRO A 160 1.17 24.61 13.78
CA PRO A 160 0.62 23.27 14.02
C PRO A 160 -0.05 22.67 12.77
N TYR A 161 -0.75 23.51 11.99
CA TYR A 161 -1.46 23.06 10.79
C TYR A 161 -0.52 22.81 9.61
N ILE A 162 0.49 23.67 9.44
CA ILE A 162 1.51 23.50 8.40
C ILE A 162 2.34 22.24 8.68
N ASP A 163 2.73 22.05 9.93
CA ASP A 163 3.44 20.85 10.40
C ASP A 163 2.60 19.59 10.21
N ALA A 164 1.30 19.64 10.53
CA ALA A 164 0.36 18.54 10.29
C ALA A 164 0.30 18.14 8.81
N ILE A 165 -0.01 19.07 7.90
CA ILE A 165 -0.13 18.73 6.47
C ILE A 165 1.21 18.31 5.84
N ALA A 166 2.35 18.72 6.42
CA ALA A 166 3.66 18.23 6.01
C ALA A 166 3.91 16.80 6.51
N PHE A 167 3.54 16.50 7.76
CA PHE A 167 3.68 15.16 8.35
C PHE A 167 2.88 14.10 7.60
N TYR A 168 1.69 14.44 7.09
CA TYR A 168 0.84 13.56 6.29
C TYR A 168 1.15 13.60 4.77
N ASP A 169 2.30 14.15 4.36
CA ASP A 169 2.75 14.24 2.96
C ASP A 169 1.75 14.95 2.01
N ILE A 170 0.89 15.82 2.55
CA ILE A 170 -0.03 16.62 1.74
C ILE A 170 0.74 17.76 1.06
N THR A 171 1.78 18.29 1.72
CA THR A 171 2.71 19.29 1.19
C THR A 171 4.17 18.87 1.37
N THR A 172 5.00 19.14 0.36
CA THR A 172 6.46 19.01 0.44
C THR A 172 7.17 20.36 0.53
N GLY A 173 6.42 21.46 0.46
CA GLY A 173 6.95 22.81 0.29
C GLY A 173 7.68 22.99 -1.04
N TYR A 174 8.55 24.00 -1.08
CA TYR A 174 9.36 24.35 -2.23
C TYR A 174 10.78 23.75 -2.13
N THR A 175 11.48 23.68 -3.26
CA THR A 175 12.84 23.12 -3.36
C THR A 175 13.87 23.83 -2.47
N ASP A 176 13.62 25.09 -2.14
CA ASP A 176 14.42 25.93 -1.23
C ASP A 176 14.11 25.70 0.27
N LYS A 177 13.30 24.66 0.58
CA LYS A 177 12.83 24.33 1.93
C LYS A 177 11.91 25.39 2.55
N THR A 178 11.23 26.19 1.74
CA THR A 178 10.20 27.13 2.23
C THR A 178 8.78 26.55 2.08
N PHE A 179 7.84 27.04 2.89
CA PHE A 179 6.40 26.77 2.75
C PHE A 179 5.67 27.94 2.08
N ARG A 180 6.13 29.16 2.26
CA ARG A 180 5.54 30.44 1.80
C ARG A 180 4.11 30.66 2.33
N PRO A 181 3.92 30.84 3.65
CA PRO A 181 2.60 30.90 4.30
C PRO A 181 1.61 31.89 3.67
N LYS A 182 2.09 33.05 3.22
CA LYS A 182 1.26 34.15 2.70
C LYS A 182 1.07 34.14 1.19
N GLU A 183 1.68 33.21 0.45
CA GLU A 183 1.42 33.09 -0.98
C GLU A 183 -0.03 32.66 -1.24
N ILE A 184 -0.59 33.17 -2.35
CA ILE A 184 -1.94 32.85 -2.79
C ILE A 184 -1.97 31.44 -3.38
N VAL A 185 -2.96 30.66 -2.97
CA VAL A 185 -3.22 29.33 -3.52
C VAL A 185 -3.99 29.46 -4.82
N THR A 186 -3.44 28.91 -5.90
CA THR A 186 -4.13 28.82 -7.19
C THR A 186 -5.20 27.72 -7.18
N ARG A 187 -6.15 27.77 -8.11
CA ARG A 187 -7.16 26.71 -8.29
C ARG A 187 -6.52 25.35 -8.53
N ALA A 188 -5.46 25.26 -9.33
CA ALA A 188 -4.75 24.00 -9.54
C ALA A 188 -4.08 23.49 -8.25
N GLN A 189 -3.38 24.37 -7.52
CA GLN A 189 -2.76 23.99 -6.24
C GLN A 189 -3.79 23.50 -5.23
N PHE A 190 -4.87 24.26 -5.03
CA PHE A 190 -5.92 23.86 -4.09
C PHE A 190 -6.52 22.52 -4.50
N SER A 191 -6.75 22.29 -5.80
CA SER A 191 -7.28 21.02 -6.32
C SER A 191 -6.35 19.84 -6.06
N ALA A 192 -5.04 20.02 -6.24
CA ALA A 192 -4.03 19.00 -5.95
C ALA A 192 -3.96 18.67 -4.46
N PHE A 193 -3.95 19.68 -3.58
CA PHE A 193 -4.01 19.45 -2.15
C PHE A 193 -5.28 18.71 -1.76
N LEU A 194 -6.43 19.17 -2.27
CA LEU A 194 -7.72 18.57 -2.00
C LEU A 194 -7.74 17.09 -2.43
N SER A 195 -7.38 16.81 -3.67
CA SER A 195 -7.28 15.45 -4.24
C SER A 195 -6.49 14.49 -3.33
N ARG A 196 -5.33 14.92 -2.81
CA ARG A 196 -4.49 14.10 -1.92
C ARG A 196 -5.18 13.75 -0.61
N VAL A 197 -5.87 14.72 0.00
CA VAL A 197 -6.52 14.51 1.30
C VAL A 197 -7.81 13.69 1.12
N TYR A 198 -8.59 13.90 0.05
CA TYR A 198 -9.82 13.14 -0.21
C TYR A 198 -9.61 11.67 -0.55
N GLN A 199 -8.42 11.32 -0.98
CA GLN A 199 -8.03 9.93 -1.18
C GLN A 199 -7.69 9.21 0.14
N LYS A 200 -7.76 9.90 1.30
CA LYS A 200 -7.58 9.33 2.64
C LYS A 200 -8.93 9.15 3.38
N PRO A 201 -9.02 8.17 4.28
CA PRO A 201 -10.19 8.05 5.16
C PRO A 201 -10.37 9.30 6.01
N ILE A 202 -11.62 9.74 6.16
CA ILE A 202 -12.01 10.90 6.98
C ILE A 202 -12.35 10.53 8.42
N ALA A 203 -12.51 9.23 8.68
CA ALA A 203 -12.73 8.65 9.99
C ALA A 203 -12.33 7.18 9.99
N TYR A 204 -12.19 6.64 11.18
CA TYR A 204 -11.75 5.29 11.45
C TYR A 204 -12.70 4.63 12.42
N GLU A 205 -13.16 3.43 12.08
CA GLU A 205 -13.98 2.61 12.95
C GLU A 205 -13.08 1.74 13.80
N VAL A 206 -13.25 1.81 15.12
CA VAL A 206 -12.63 0.85 16.04
C VAL A 206 -13.66 -0.22 16.35
N LYS A 207 -13.28 -1.49 16.16
CA LYS A 207 -14.13 -2.65 16.42
C LYS A 207 -13.53 -3.55 17.48
N SER A 208 -14.39 -4.17 18.28
CA SER A 208 -14.07 -5.25 19.25
C SER A 208 -15.27 -6.20 19.27
N ASP A 209 -15.02 -7.50 19.33
CA ASP A 209 -16.02 -8.57 19.18
C ASP A 209 -16.90 -8.40 17.93
N SER A 210 -16.31 -7.93 16.82
CA SER A 210 -17.00 -7.59 15.56
C SER A 210 -18.01 -6.42 15.62
N HIS A 211 -18.10 -5.69 16.74
CA HIS A 211 -18.97 -4.53 16.90
C HIS A 211 -18.16 -3.23 16.88
N THR A 212 -18.69 -2.18 16.25
CA THR A 212 -18.08 -0.85 16.29
C THR A 212 -18.24 -0.24 17.68
N VAL A 213 -17.11 -0.01 18.36
CA VAL A 213 -17.05 0.60 19.70
C VAL A 213 -16.79 2.11 19.63
N ALA A 214 -16.16 2.58 18.56
CA ALA A 214 -15.98 4.01 18.31
C ALA A 214 -15.85 4.32 16.80
N VAL A 215 -16.20 5.55 16.44
CA VAL A 215 -15.84 6.14 15.15
C VAL A 215 -15.16 7.47 15.45
N VAL A 216 -13.90 7.59 15.06
CA VAL A 216 -13.03 8.71 15.44
C VAL A 216 -12.39 9.33 14.19
N PRO A 217 -12.06 10.63 14.21
CA PRO A 217 -11.67 11.34 12.99
C PRO A 217 -10.21 11.08 12.58
N SER A 218 -9.36 10.57 13.46
CA SER A 218 -7.93 10.35 13.20
C SER A 218 -7.45 8.93 13.53
N VAL A 219 -6.33 8.52 12.91
CA VAL A 219 -5.68 7.24 13.24
C VAL A 219 -5.13 7.26 14.67
N GLU A 220 -4.67 8.41 15.15
CA GLU A 220 -4.12 8.52 16.52
C GLU A 220 -5.22 8.31 17.56
N ASP A 221 -6.39 8.94 17.39
CA ASP A 221 -7.55 8.68 18.26
C ASP A 221 -7.98 7.21 18.19
N ALA A 222 -7.92 6.60 17.00
CA ALA A 222 -8.29 5.20 16.83
C ALA A 222 -7.31 4.28 17.56
N LEU A 223 -6.03 4.61 17.56
CA LEU A 223 -4.99 3.90 18.30
C LEU A 223 -5.17 4.04 19.82
N ASP A 224 -5.52 5.23 20.30
CA ASP A 224 -5.82 5.47 21.71
C ASP A 224 -7.05 4.69 22.18
N VAL A 225 -8.10 4.64 21.35
CA VAL A 225 -9.31 3.87 21.65
C VAL A 225 -9.03 2.37 21.60
N VAL A 226 -8.40 1.87 20.53
CA VAL A 226 -8.18 0.41 20.34
C VAL A 226 -7.29 -0.18 21.42
N ALA A 227 -6.38 0.61 22.02
CA ALA A 227 -5.52 0.18 23.11
C ALA A 227 -6.30 -0.29 24.36
N ASN A 228 -7.60 0.05 24.48
CA ASN A 228 -8.47 -0.40 25.57
C ASN A 228 -9.16 -1.75 25.28
N TYR A 229 -8.98 -2.32 24.08
CA TYR A 229 -9.63 -3.55 23.64
C TYR A 229 -8.59 -4.59 23.27
N GLU A 230 -8.55 -5.69 24.02
CA GLU A 230 -7.53 -6.71 23.79
C GLU A 230 -7.61 -7.23 22.36
N ASP A 231 -8.79 -7.48 21.80
CA ASP A 231 -9.05 -8.02 20.45
C ASP A 231 -9.28 -6.94 19.37
N GLY A 232 -9.08 -5.67 19.72
CA GLY A 232 -9.51 -4.54 18.92
C GLY A 232 -8.91 -4.49 17.51
N THR A 233 -9.64 -3.88 16.58
CA THR A 233 -9.22 -3.61 15.20
C THR A 233 -9.59 -2.19 14.78
N ILE A 234 -8.83 -1.63 13.84
CA ILE A 234 -9.06 -0.32 13.25
C ILE A 234 -9.33 -0.48 11.76
N HIS A 235 -10.42 0.12 11.27
CA HIS A 235 -10.82 0.07 9.88
C HIS A 235 -11.04 1.45 9.28
N PRO A 236 -10.71 1.65 8.00
CA PRO A 236 -10.97 2.91 7.32
C PRO A 236 -12.47 3.04 7.03
N GLN A 237 -13.06 4.22 7.28
CA GLN A 237 -14.41 4.50 6.85
C GLN A 237 -14.43 4.97 5.39
N SER A 238 -15.19 4.27 4.54
CA SER A 238 -15.48 4.73 3.18
C SER A 238 -16.15 6.10 3.22
N ASN A 239 -15.80 6.94 2.25
CA ASN A 239 -16.47 8.20 2.03
C ASN A 239 -17.23 8.14 0.69
N LYS A 240 -17.91 9.23 0.34
CA LYS A 240 -18.71 9.33 -0.90
C LYS A 240 -17.92 9.05 -2.19
N PHE A 241 -16.60 9.18 -2.15
CA PHE A 241 -15.72 9.16 -3.32
C PHE A 241 -14.76 7.98 -3.34
N VAL A 242 -14.39 7.48 -2.16
CA VAL A 242 -13.45 6.38 -2.02
C VAL A 242 -14.07 5.31 -1.13
N GLU A 243 -14.23 4.13 -1.72
CA GLU A 243 -14.57 2.91 -1.01
C GLU A 243 -13.27 2.25 -0.53
N TYR A 244 -13.16 2.03 0.77
CA TYR A 244 -12.04 1.29 1.35
C TYR A 244 -12.47 -0.13 1.69
N ALA A 245 -11.57 -1.07 1.43
CA ALA A 245 -11.81 -2.47 1.74
C ALA A 245 -11.86 -2.69 3.26
N GLN A 246 -12.76 -3.56 3.69
CA GLN A 246 -12.80 -4.07 5.08
C GLN A 246 -11.99 -5.35 5.25
N THR A 247 -11.49 -5.91 4.15
CA THR A 247 -10.58 -7.05 4.10
C THR A 247 -9.29 -6.64 3.42
N ILE A 248 -8.27 -7.47 3.56
CA ILE A 248 -6.94 -7.22 2.99
C ILE A 248 -6.76 -7.89 1.63
N ALA A 249 -5.69 -7.52 0.92
CA ALA A 249 -5.30 -8.07 -0.39
C ALA A 249 -6.36 -7.96 -1.48
N THR A 250 -7.29 -7.00 -1.36
CA THR A 250 -8.40 -6.82 -2.30
C THR A 250 -7.97 -6.40 -3.71
N ALA A 251 -6.74 -5.91 -3.88
CA ALA A 251 -6.17 -5.58 -5.18
C ALA A 251 -5.11 -6.59 -5.68
N ASP A 252 -4.93 -7.72 -4.99
CA ASP A 252 -4.06 -8.81 -5.44
C ASP A 252 -4.65 -9.49 -6.70
N LYS A 253 -3.89 -9.48 -7.80
CA LYS A 253 -4.26 -10.13 -9.07
C LYS A 253 -3.64 -11.52 -9.27
N THR A 254 -2.79 -11.95 -8.36
CA THR A 254 -1.97 -13.16 -8.48
C THR A 254 -2.64 -14.41 -7.94
N ASN A 255 -3.65 -14.23 -7.07
CA ASN A 255 -4.25 -15.29 -6.26
C ASN A 255 -3.25 -15.97 -5.31
N LEU A 256 -2.18 -15.27 -4.91
CA LEU A 256 -1.22 -15.77 -3.94
C LEU A 256 -1.93 -15.95 -2.59
N ASN A 257 -1.99 -17.19 -2.13
CA ASN A 257 -2.67 -17.53 -0.89
C ASN A 257 -1.68 -17.59 0.28
N SER A 258 -0.64 -18.43 0.17
CA SER A 258 0.38 -18.56 1.22
C SER A 258 1.81 -18.59 0.63
N GLY A 259 2.44 -17.42 0.62
CA GLY A 259 3.82 -17.24 0.16
C GLY A 259 4.86 -17.37 1.27
N VAL A 260 6.03 -17.94 0.99
CA VAL A 260 7.18 -17.91 1.90
C VAL A 260 8.45 -17.43 1.18
N LEU A 261 9.19 -16.53 1.82
CA LEU A 261 10.49 -16.06 1.35
C LEU A 261 11.57 -17.11 1.65
N ILE A 262 12.34 -17.47 0.63
CA ILE A 262 13.48 -18.40 0.70
C ILE A 262 14.75 -17.67 0.27
N TYR A 263 15.67 -17.49 1.22
CA TYR A 263 16.93 -16.81 0.99
C TYR A 263 17.92 -17.72 0.28
N ASN A 264 18.20 -17.42 -0.98
CA ASN A 264 19.17 -18.08 -1.86
C ASN A 264 20.45 -17.24 -2.02
N ASP A 265 20.93 -16.63 -0.95
CA ASP A 265 22.17 -15.84 -0.99
C ASP A 265 23.42 -16.74 -0.93
N VAL A 266 24.60 -16.16 -1.18
CA VAL A 266 25.88 -16.91 -1.13
C VAL A 266 26.34 -17.25 0.29
N ASN A 267 25.70 -16.68 1.32
CA ASN A 267 26.06 -16.96 2.71
C ASN A 267 25.35 -18.18 3.26
N GLU A 268 24.33 -18.68 2.58
CA GLU A 268 23.86 -20.03 2.79
C GLU A 268 24.96 -21.01 2.39
N LYS A 269 25.81 -21.31 3.38
CA LYS A 269 26.99 -22.20 3.27
C LYS A 269 26.58 -23.66 3.10
N LYS A 270 25.34 -24.00 3.46
CA LYS A 270 24.78 -25.33 3.25
C LYS A 270 23.96 -25.31 1.96
N PRO A 271 24.24 -26.19 0.99
CA PRO A 271 23.36 -26.39 -0.15
C PRO A 271 21.95 -26.75 0.31
N PHE A 272 20.94 -26.33 -0.46
CA PHE A 272 19.58 -26.81 -0.24
C PHE A 272 19.51 -28.32 -0.46
N THR A 273 18.63 -28.97 0.28
CA THR A 273 18.30 -30.39 0.08
C THR A 273 16.78 -30.52 -0.09
N PRO A 274 16.27 -31.62 -0.68
CA PRO A 274 14.82 -31.81 -0.76
C PRO A 274 14.17 -31.89 0.63
N ALA A 275 14.91 -32.41 1.63
CA ALA A 275 14.45 -32.54 3.01
C ALA A 275 14.20 -31.18 3.68
N PHE A 276 15.00 -30.16 3.33
CA PHE A 276 14.80 -28.79 3.82
C PHE A 276 13.39 -28.27 3.51
N PHE A 277 12.84 -28.62 2.34
CA PHE A 277 11.55 -28.11 1.89
C PHE A 277 10.34 -28.90 2.43
N ASN A 278 10.53 -30.09 3.00
CA ASN A 278 9.41 -30.91 3.48
C ASN A 278 8.53 -30.16 4.50
N PRO A 279 9.07 -29.48 5.53
CA PRO A 279 8.27 -28.72 6.49
C PRO A 279 7.58 -27.48 5.91
N TYR A 280 7.92 -27.07 4.68
CA TYR A 280 7.26 -25.95 4.01
C TYR A 280 6.10 -26.41 3.13
N LEU A 281 6.14 -27.67 2.68
CA LEU A 281 5.14 -28.21 1.76
C LEU A 281 3.98 -28.86 2.50
N SER A 282 4.27 -29.58 3.58
CA SER A 282 3.24 -30.28 4.35
C SER A 282 3.57 -30.35 5.84
N TYR A 283 2.52 -30.52 6.65
CA TYR A 283 2.64 -30.74 8.08
C TYR A 283 1.69 -31.86 8.54
N ARG A 284 2.00 -32.44 9.69
CA ARG A 284 1.12 -33.40 10.36
C ARG A 284 0.22 -32.64 11.34
N ALA A 285 -1.08 -32.64 11.10
CA ALA A 285 -2.07 -32.06 12.00
C ALA A 285 -2.26 -32.91 13.27
N GLU A 286 -2.92 -32.36 14.28
CA GLU A 286 -3.17 -33.03 15.57
C GLU A 286 -3.97 -34.34 15.42
N ASP A 287 -4.86 -34.40 14.43
CA ASP A 287 -5.63 -35.61 14.08
C ASP A 287 -4.79 -36.69 13.37
N GLY A 288 -3.49 -36.43 13.17
CA GLY A 288 -2.54 -37.31 12.50
C GLY A 288 -2.54 -37.21 10.98
N THR A 289 -3.44 -36.44 10.37
CA THR A 289 -3.52 -36.25 8.92
C THR A 289 -2.35 -35.39 8.42
N MET A 290 -1.85 -35.71 7.22
CA MET A 290 -0.91 -34.84 6.53
C MET A 290 -1.70 -33.79 5.75
N ARG A 291 -1.36 -32.52 5.94
CA ARG A 291 -2.02 -31.38 5.30
C ARG A 291 -1.02 -30.47 4.61
N ASP A 292 -1.52 -29.74 3.64
CA ASP A 292 -0.74 -28.82 2.81
C ASP A 292 -0.39 -27.53 3.56
N MET A 293 0.84 -27.04 3.40
CA MET A 293 1.29 -25.73 3.90
C MET A 293 1.42 -24.70 2.77
N PHE A 294 2.63 -24.16 2.54
CA PHE A 294 2.86 -23.09 1.57
C PHE A 294 2.61 -23.59 0.15
N ASP A 295 1.94 -22.77 -0.66
CA ASP A 295 1.74 -23.03 -2.08
C ASP A 295 2.62 -22.17 -2.98
N THR A 296 3.21 -21.11 -2.42
CA THR A 296 4.01 -20.14 -3.17
C THR A 296 5.37 -19.90 -2.52
N PHE A 297 6.45 -19.96 -3.31
CA PHE A 297 7.83 -19.80 -2.86
C PHE A 297 8.49 -18.61 -3.55
N ILE A 298 8.94 -17.63 -2.78
CA ILE A 298 9.60 -16.42 -3.28
C ILE A 298 11.11 -16.58 -3.06
N ILE A 299 11.84 -16.81 -4.15
CA ILE A 299 13.28 -17.04 -4.12
C ILE A 299 14.00 -15.71 -4.25
N LEU A 300 14.79 -15.33 -3.24
CA LEU A 300 15.51 -14.05 -3.22
C LEU A 300 16.93 -14.19 -2.70
N GLY A 301 17.83 -13.31 -3.13
CA GLY A 301 19.20 -13.26 -2.64
C GLY A 301 19.56 -11.83 -2.29
N LEU A 302 19.96 -11.58 -1.04
CA LEU A 302 20.41 -10.25 -0.64
C LEU A 302 21.89 -10.02 -0.91
N ARG A 303 22.70 -11.07 -0.89
CA ARG A 303 24.16 -11.00 -0.87
C ARG A 303 24.77 -11.90 -1.93
N TYR A 304 25.84 -11.43 -2.58
CA TYR A 304 26.49 -12.13 -3.69
C TYR A 304 28.01 -12.32 -3.55
N ASN A 305 28.60 -11.79 -2.48
CA ASN A 305 30.02 -12.00 -2.17
C ASN A 305 30.28 -12.02 -0.66
N ASN A 306 30.18 -13.20 -0.01
CA ASN A 306 30.59 -13.50 1.37
C ASN A 306 30.44 -12.35 2.37
N ASN A 307 29.23 -11.77 2.46
CA ASN A 307 28.87 -10.64 3.33
C ASN A 307 29.42 -9.24 3.01
N ALA A 308 30.25 -9.07 1.98
CA ALA A 308 30.75 -7.75 1.59
C ALA A 308 29.74 -6.95 0.77
N ASN A 309 29.16 -7.59 -0.26
CA ASN A 309 28.34 -6.88 -1.26
C ASN A 309 26.88 -7.36 -1.30
N GLN A 310 25.98 -6.46 -1.67
CA GLN A 310 24.53 -6.66 -1.61
C GLN A 310 23.82 -6.35 -2.92
N PHE A 311 22.74 -7.06 -3.22
CA PHE A 311 21.86 -6.83 -4.36
C PHE A 311 20.78 -5.76 -4.11
N THR A 312 20.85 -5.02 -3.01
CA THR A 312 19.84 -4.04 -2.55
C THR A 312 20.28 -2.61 -2.82
N ASP A 313 19.41 -1.61 -2.60
CA ASP A 313 19.75 -0.18 -2.72
C ASP A 313 20.61 0.28 -1.52
N THR A 314 21.89 -0.11 -1.53
CA THR A 314 22.88 0.25 -0.51
C THR A 314 24.22 0.64 -1.15
N PRO A 315 25.09 1.36 -0.42
CA PRO A 315 26.45 1.64 -0.89
C PRO A 315 27.31 0.39 -1.15
N LEU A 316 26.87 -0.79 -0.71
CA LEU A 316 27.55 -2.08 -0.92
C LEU A 316 27.12 -2.78 -2.20
N ASN A 317 26.27 -2.16 -3.01
CA ASN A 317 25.83 -2.71 -4.29
C ASN A 317 26.75 -2.27 -5.41
N HIS A 318 27.64 -3.17 -5.78
CA HIS A 318 28.56 -3.05 -6.91
C HIS A 318 28.20 -4.05 -8.02
N ALA A 319 26.99 -4.63 -7.98
CA ALA A 319 26.63 -5.78 -8.77
C ALA A 319 26.54 -5.43 -10.26
N ASN A 320 27.20 -6.24 -11.09
CA ASN A 320 27.17 -6.14 -12.55
C ASN A 320 26.63 -7.42 -13.19
N TYR A 321 26.63 -7.50 -14.52
CA TYR A 321 26.12 -8.66 -15.26
C TYR A 321 26.70 -9.98 -14.75
N VAL A 322 28.02 -10.05 -14.49
CA VAL A 322 28.69 -11.25 -13.96
C VAL A 322 28.15 -11.68 -12.59
N ASP A 323 27.82 -10.75 -11.71
CA ASP A 323 27.28 -11.08 -10.38
C ASP A 323 25.84 -11.59 -10.47
N TRP A 324 25.05 -10.97 -11.34
CA TRP A 324 23.68 -11.38 -11.62
C TRP A 324 23.66 -12.74 -12.34
N GLU A 325 24.62 -13.01 -13.22
CA GLU A 325 24.83 -14.31 -13.87
C GLU A 325 25.12 -15.40 -12.85
N LYS A 326 26.03 -15.16 -11.91
CA LYS A 326 26.34 -16.09 -10.82
C LYS A 326 25.10 -16.38 -9.97
N TYR A 327 24.30 -15.35 -9.67
CA TYR A 327 23.07 -15.53 -8.89
C TYR A 327 22.02 -16.38 -9.62
N VAL A 328 21.75 -16.11 -10.89
CA VAL A 328 20.82 -16.96 -11.66
C VAL A 328 21.37 -18.38 -11.83
N ASN A 329 22.67 -18.54 -12.11
CA ASN A 329 23.30 -19.86 -12.21
C ASN A 329 23.22 -20.66 -10.90
N ARG A 330 23.40 -20.01 -9.75
CA ARG A 330 23.21 -20.64 -8.43
C ARG A 330 21.76 -21.07 -8.22
N THR A 331 20.80 -20.22 -8.61
CA THR A 331 19.36 -20.49 -8.45
C THR A 331 18.91 -21.75 -9.19
N PHE A 332 19.46 -21.96 -10.41
CA PHE A 332 19.13 -23.08 -11.30
C PHE A 332 20.15 -24.22 -11.29
N SER A 333 21.15 -24.21 -10.41
CA SER A 333 22.13 -25.30 -10.36
C SER A 333 21.48 -26.61 -9.91
N THR A 334 22.16 -27.74 -10.13
CA THR A 334 21.67 -29.06 -9.71
C THR A 334 21.53 -29.18 -8.19
N GLU A 335 22.31 -28.42 -7.43
CA GLU A 335 22.21 -28.28 -5.97
C GLU A 335 21.44 -27.01 -5.56
N GLY A 336 20.87 -26.30 -6.53
CA GLY A 336 20.20 -25.03 -6.38
C GLY A 336 18.83 -25.17 -5.72
N VAL A 337 18.30 -24.03 -5.30
CA VAL A 337 17.03 -23.92 -4.57
C VAL A 337 15.85 -24.50 -5.38
N LEU A 338 15.78 -24.24 -6.69
CA LEU A 338 14.66 -24.67 -7.53
C LEU A 338 14.67 -26.19 -7.78
N GLN A 339 15.83 -26.78 -8.08
CA GLN A 339 15.93 -28.22 -8.28
C GLN A 339 15.51 -29.01 -7.03
N ASN A 340 15.95 -28.55 -5.86
CA ASN A 340 15.62 -29.17 -4.58
C ASN A 340 14.15 -28.99 -4.20
N LEU A 341 13.59 -27.79 -4.41
CA LEU A 341 12.16 -27.55 -4.22
C LEU A 341 11.31 -28.41 -5.17
N ASN A 342 11.66 -28.50 -6.45
CA ASN A 342 10.97 -29.35 -7.42
C ASN A 342 10.96 -30.81 -6.98
N THR A 343 12.12 -31.32 -6.53
CA THR A 343 12.27 -32.69 -6.04
C THR A 343 11.40 -32.95 -4.81
N SER A 344 11.37 -32.00 -3.87
CA SER A 344 10.57 -32.10 -2.66
C SER A 344 9.06 -32.00 -2.96
N ALA A 345 8.65 -31.07 -3.81
CA ALA A 345 7.27 -30.91 -4.27
C ALA A 345 6.75 -32.18 -4.96
N ARG A 346 7.56 -32.79 -5.84
CA ARG A 346 7.25 -34.10 -6.46
C ARG A 346 7.03 -35.19 -5.41
N THR A 347 7.90 -35.26 -4.41
CA THR A 347 7.83 -36.27 -3.34
C THR A 347 6.60 -36.08 -2.45
N ASN A 348 6.17 -34.83 -2.26
CA ASN A 348 4.96 -34.48 -1.52
C ASN A 348 3.69 -34.50 -2.40
N ASN A 349 3.77 -34.93 -3.67
CA ASN A 349 2.66 -34.89 -4.63
C ASN A 349 2.02 -33.50 -4.77
N ARG A 350 2.86 -32.46 -4.74
CA ARG A 350 2.46 -31.06 -4.85
C ARG A 350 2.97 -30.44 -6.14
N LYS A 351 2.23 -29.44 -6.61
CA LYS A 351 2.71 -28.44 -7.57
C LYS A 351 2.63 -27.09 -6.89
N VAL A 352 3.71 -26.32 -6.93
CA VAL A 352 3.84 -25.05 -6.21
C VAL A 352 4.25 -23.93 -7.13
N ASP A 353 3.82 -22.73 -6.77
CA ASP A 353 4.12 -21.51 -7.48
C ASP A 353 5.45 -20.93 -7.02
N VAL A 354 6.18 -20.32 -7.95
CA VAL A 354 7.50 -19.74 -7.69
C VAL A 354 7.56 -18.33 -8.26
N TYR A 355 8.13 -17.44 -7.45
CA TYR A 355 8.59 -16.11 -7.87
C TYR A 355 10.10 -16.02 -7.69
N VAL A 356 10.80 -15.44 -8.67
CA VAL A 356 12.23 -15.17 -8.57
C VAL A 356 12.47 -13.68 -8.40
N ALA A 357 13.29 -13.30 -7.42
CA ALA A 357 13.59 -11.91 -7.16
C ALA A 357 14.42 -11.30 -8.30
N ILE A 358 14.05 -10.10 -8.73
CA ILE A 358 14.89 -9.23 -9.58
C ILE A 358 15.78 -8.43 -8.64
N PRO A 359 17.12 -8.60 -8.70
CA PRO A 359 18.05 -7.79 -7.93
C PRO A 359 17.91 -6.29 -8.23
N TYR A 360 18.37 -5.43 -7.32
CA TYR A 360 18.36 -3.98 -7.55
C TYR A 360 19.58 -3.56 -8.39
N PRO A 361 19.41 -2.91 -9.57
CA PRO A 361 20.54 -2.38 -10.33
C PRO A 361 21.19 -1.19 -9.61
N LYS A 362 22.51 -1.24 -9.41
CA LYS A 362 23.27 -0.17 -8.73
C LYS A 362 23.07 1.20 -9.41
N LYS A 363 23.14 2.28 -8.64
CA LYS A 363 22.78 3.64 -9.08
C LYS A 363 23.93 4.54 -9.55
N LYS A 364 25.14 4.33 -9.06
CA LYS A 364 26.22 5.33 -9.16
C LYS A 364 27.32 4.94 -10.14
N GLU A 365 27.89 3.76 -9.96
CA GLU A 365 29.03 3.30 -10.75
C GLU A 365 28.59 2.82 -12.14
N PRO A 366 29.48 2.90 -13.17
CA PRO A 366 29.21 2.30 -14.47
C PRO A 366 28.75 0.84 -14.39
N ILE A 367 27.87 0.45 -15.30
CA ILE A 367 27.40 -0.94 -15.43
C ILE A 367 28.40 -1.68 -16.32
N ILE A 368 28.99 -2.76 -15.80
CA ILE A 368 29.95 -3.59 -16.52
C ILE A 368 29.23 -4.77 -17.16
N THR A 369 29.36 -4.94 -18.48
CA THR A 369 28.74 -6.05 -19.24
C THR A 369 29.46 -7.38 -18.97
N LEU A 370 28.93 -8.49 -19.51
CA LEU A 370 29.61 -9.80 -19.44
C LEU A 370 30.97 -9.80 -20.16
N ASP A 371 31.09 -9.03 -21.25
CA ASP A 371 32.31 -8.91 -22.04
C ASP A 371 33.33 -7.91 -21.43
N GLY A 372 32.95 -7.25 -20.33
CA GLY A 372 33.80 -6.30 -19.61
C GLY A 372 33.69 -4.85 -20.06
N ASP A 373 32.77 -4.53 -20.97
CA ASP A 373 32.53 -3.15 -21.41
C ASP A 373 31.89 -2.31 -20.30
N GLU A 374 32.30 -1.05 -20.19
CA GLU A 374 31.69 -0.08 -19.28
C GLU A 374 30.57 0.69 -19.96
N LEU A 375 29.35 0.58 -19.42
CA LEU A 375 28.20 1.37 -19.83
C LEU A 375 27.94 2.49 -18.81
N ALA A 376 27.61 3.68 -19.31
CA ALA A 376 27.14 4.76 -18.46
C ALA A 376 25.92 4.32 -17.65
N ASN A 377 25.91 4.60 -16.34
CA ASN A 377 24.80 4.23 -15.47
C ASN A 377 23.60 5.14 -15.72
N THR A 378 22.66 4.64 -16.52
CA THR A 378 21.42 5.32 -16.88
C THR A 378 20.23 4.42 -16.58
N VAL A 379 19.02 4.97 -16.51
CA VAL A 379 17.79 4.16 -16.44
C VAL A 379 17.72 3.09 -17.54
N TYR A 380 18.23 3.38 -18.74
CA TYR A 380 18.24 2.46 -19.88
C TYR A 380 19.21 1.29 -19.66
N SER A 381 20.46 1.56 -19.26
CA SER A 381 21.43 0.49 -19.00
C SER A 381 21.03 -0.39 -17.80
N ARG A 382 20.37 0.21 -16.79
CA ARG A 382 19.80 -0.54 -15.65
C ARG A 382 18.61 -1.40 -16.07
N TYR A 383 17.76 -0.87 -16.96
CA TYR A 383 16.67 -1.64 -17.56
C TYR A 383 17.20 -2.80 -18.41
N ASP A 384 18.22 -2.59 -19.22
CA ASP A 384 18.82 -3.64 -20.06
C ASP A 384 19.42 -4.77 -19.22
N LEU A 385 20.10 -4.45 -18.11
CA LEU A 385 20.58 -5.44 -17.14
C LEU A 385 19.42 -6.26 -16.55
N ALA A 386 18.37 -5.59 -16.08
CA ALA A 386 17.20 -6.28 -15.51
C ALA A 386 16.47 -7.14 -16.56
N LYS A 387 16.32 -6.64 -17.78
CA LYS A 387 15.71 -7.36 -18.91
C LYS A 387 16.52 -8.59 -19.29
N TRP A 388 17.85 -8.47 -19.39
CA TRP A 388 18.74 -9.60 -19.63
C TRP A 388 18.58 -10.66 -18.55
N TYR A 389 18.58 -10.27 -17.28
CA TYR A 389 18.42 -11.21 -16.17
C TYR A 389 17.07 -11.92 -16.18
N ILE A 390 15.97 -11.19 -16.40
CA ILE A 390 14.62 -11.76 -16.55
C ILE A 390 14.60 -12.79 -17.68
N THR A 391 15.21 -12.45 -18.82
CA THR A 391 15.33 -13.36 -19.97
C THR A 391 16.11 -14.62 -19.62
N GLU A 392 17.21 -14.50 -18.89
CA GLU A 392 17.99 -15.65 -18.42
C GLU A 392 17.20 -16.54 -17.44
N VAL A 393 16.43 -15.96 -16.52
CA VAL A 393 15.56 -16.71 -15.61
C VAL A 393 14.51 -17.49 -16.40
N LEU A 394 13.82 -16.85 -17.35
CA LEU A 394 12.81 -17.50 -18.19
C LEU A 394 13.42 -18.64 -19.01
N ASN A 395 14.51 -18.37 -19.73
CA ASN A 395 15.20 -19.36 -20.56
C ASN A 395 15.68 -20.57 -19.74
N LYS A 396 16.21 -20.35 -18.54
CA LYS A 396 16.69 -21.44 -17.67
C LYS A 396 15.54 -22.23 -17.08
N PHE A 397 14.42 -21.58 -16.73
CA PHE A 397 13.23 -22.26 -16.24
C PHE A 397 12.61 -23.16 -17.31
N ASP A 398 12.46 -22.65 -18.53
CA ASP A 398 11.94 -23.42 -19.66
C ASP A 398 12.83 -24.62 -20.00
N LYS A 399 14.16 -24.45 -19.95
CA LYS A 399 15.13 -25.53 -20.18
C LYS A 399 15.17 -26.57 -19.06
N ALA A 400 14.92 -26.15 -17.82
CA ALA A 400 14.94 -27.06 -16.67
C ALA A 400 13.71 -27.98 -16.63
N ASP A 401 12.61 -27.59 -17.29
CA ASP A 401 11.37 -28.37 -17.43
C ASP A 401 10.86 -28.93 -16.09
N TYR A 402 10.76 -28.06 -15.09
CA TYR A 402 10.32 -28.44 -13.75
C TYR A 402 8.84 -28.87 -13.74
N ALA A 403 8.59 -30.18 -13.66
CA ALA A 403 7.24 -30.74 -13.65
C ALA A 403 6.36 -30.27 -12.47
N ASN A 404 6.96 -29.97 -11.32
CA ASN A 404 6.26 -29.66 -10.07
C ASN A 404 6.36 -28.20 -9.63
N LEU A 405 6.99 -27.34 -10.44
CA LEU A 405 7.06 -25.90 -10.20
C LEU A 405 6.31 -25.14 -11.28
N ASN A 406 5.80 -23.98 -10.91
CA ASN A 406 5.19 -23.05 -11.85
C ASN A 406 5.79 -21.65 -11.63
N LEU A 407 6.55 -21.14 -12.61
CA LEU A 407 7.09 -19.78 -12.54
C LEU A 407 5.97 -18.76 -12.78
N LYS A 408 5.37 -18.28 -11.71
CA LYS A 408 4.28 -17.30 -11.75
C LYS A 408 4.76 -15.90 -12.12
N GLY A 409 5.99 -15.56 -11.73
CA GLY A 409 6.53 -14.25 -12.04
C GLY A 409 7.75 -13.86 -11.22
N PHE A 410 7.85 -12.56 -10.95
CA PHE A 410 9.02 -11.96 -10.35
C PHE A 410 8.68 -11.12 -9.12
N TYR A 411 9.64 -11.05 -8.21
CA TYR A 411 9.57 -10.24 -6.99
C TYR A 411 10.57 -9.09 -7.08
N TRP A 412 10.18 -7.84 -6.80
CA TRP A 412 11.14 -6.74 -6.76
C TRP A 412 11.89 -6.70 -5.43
N LEU A 413 13.23 -6.81 -5.48
CA LEU A 413 14.03 -6.98 -4.26
C LEU A 413 14.11 -5.74 -3.37
N SER A 414 14.11 -4.53 -3.94
CA SER A 414 14.25 -3.31 -3.14
C SER A 414 12.92 -2.93 -2.50
N GLU A 415 12.90 -2.85 -1.18
CA GLU A 415 11.71 -2.55 -0.37
C GLU A 415 11.24 -1.09 -0.44
N THR A 416 11.94 -0.22 -1.18
CA THR A 416 11.57 1.20 -1.34
C THR A 416 11.95 1.72 -2.72
N VAL A 417 11.06 2.47 -3.35
CA VAL A 417 11.33 3.20 -4.60
C VAL A 417 11.72 4.64 -4.24
N ARG A 418 12.98 5.06 -4.42
CA ARG A 418 13.46 6.32 -3.84
C ARG A 418 13.48 7.51 -4.79
N THR A 419 13.45 7.25 -6.10
CA THR A 419 13.59 8.28 -7.13
C THR A 419 12.57 8.07 -8.25
N ASP A 420 12.24 9.14 -8.97
CA ASP A 420 11.37 9.04 -10.16
C ASP A 420 11.97 8.14 -11.24
N GLU A 421 13.30 8.12 -11.33
CA GLU A 421 14.04 7.24 -12.24
C GLU A 421 13.86 5.75 -11.87
N ASP A 422 13.84 5.41 -10.57
CA ASP A 422 13.51 4.05 -10.13
C ASP A 422 12.04 3.71 -10.42
N GLY A 423 11.14 4.69 -10.26
CA GLY A 423 9.73 4.53 -10.65
C GLY A 423 9.60 4.18 -12.14
N LEU A 424 10.27 4.93 -13.02
CA LEU A 424 10.29 4.68 -14.46
C LEU A 424 10.89 3.30 -14.81
N LEU A 425 11.99 2.92 -14.15
CA LEU A 425 12.62 1.61 -14.32
C LEU A 425 11.63 0.48 -13.97
N ILE A 426 10.96 0.57 -12.82
CA ILE A 426 10.03 -0.46 -12.33
C ILE A 426 8.80 -0.54 -13.23
N SER A 427 8.21 0.59 -13.64
CA SER A 427 7.09 0.60 -14.59
C SER A 427 7.48 0.00 -15.95
N SER A 428 8.72 0.22 -16.42
CA SER A 428 9.24 -0.39 -17.66
C SER A 428 9.41 -1.90 -17.52
N ILE A 429 9.88 -2.38 -16.36
CA ILE A 429 9.98 -3.81 -16.04
C ILE A 429 8.58 -4.44 -15.95
N SER A 430 7.61 -3.77 -15.32
CA SER A 430 6.21 -4.21 -15.29
C SER A 430 5.66 -4.42 -16.71
N GLY A 431 5.90 -3.46 -17.61
CA GLY A 431 5.51 -3.57 -19.02
C GLY A 431 6.14 -4.78 -19.72
N LEU A 432 7.42 -5.03 -19.48
CA LEU A 432 8.13 -6.21 -20.00
C LEU A 432 7.49 -7.52 -19.49
N LEU A 433 7.24 -7.63 -18.19
CA LEU A 433 6.70 -8.84 -17.55
C LEU A 433 5.28 -9.16 -18.00
N LYS A 434 4.43 -8.14 -18.18
CA LYS A 434 3.09 -8.30 -18.77
C LYS A 434 3.15 -8.89 -20.19
N GLY A 435 4.13 -8.47 -20.99
CA GLY A 435 4.38 -9.04 -22.31
C GLY A 435 4.84 -10.50 -22.30
N GLN A 436 5.31 -11.00 -21.15
CA GLN A 436 5.76 -12.39 -20.94
C GLN A 436 4.73 -13.24 -20.17
N ASP A 437 3.52 -12.73 -19.93
CA ASP A 437 2.50 -13.36 -19.09
C ASP A 437 3.06 -13.77 -17.72
N LYS A 438 3.73 -12.82 -17.05
CA LYS A 438 4.31 -12.98 -15.72
C LYS A 438 3.82 -11.90 -14.78
N PHE A 439 3.51 -12.30 -13.56
CA PHE A 439 3.15 -11.36 -12.49
C PHE A 439 4.37 -10.65 -11.93
N PHE A 440 4.15 -9.43 -11.44
CA PHE A 440 5.18 -8.67 -10.73
C PHE A 440 4.71 -8.32 -9.31
N ILE A 441 5.38 -8.85 -8.29
CA ILE A 441 4.99 -8.66 -6.89
C ILE A 441 6.05 -7.87 -6.09
N TYR A 442 5.61 -7.27 -4.99
CA TYR A 442 6.42 -6.35 -4.19
C TYR A 442 6.13 -6.49 -2.69
N SER A 443 7.15 -6.47 -1.84
CA SER A 443 6.97 -6.38 -0.38
C SER A 443 7.57 -5.07 0.15
N PRO A 444 6.82 -3.96 0.15
CA PRO A 444 7.31 -2.70 0.70
C PRO A 444 7.51 -2.77 2.21
N HIS A 445 8.55 -2.09 2.70
CA HIS A 445 8.72 -1.82 4.12
C HIS A 445 7.65 -0.83 4.61
N ALA A 446 7.05 -1.03 5.79
CA ALA A 446 5.97 -0.17 6.31
C ALA A 446 6.32 1.31 6.47
N THR A 447 7.60 1.65 6.55
CA THR A 447 8.08 3.05 6.62
C THR A 447 8.43 3.63 5.25
N SER A 448 8.23 2.91 4.15
CA SER A 448 8.37 3.48 2.80
C SER A 448 7.32 4.56 2.63
N THR A 449 7.73 5.79 2.34
CA THR A 449 6.82 6.93 2.19
C THR A 449 6.03 6.91 0.89
N ASN A 450 6.25 5.93 0.02
CA ASN A 450 5.68 5.89 -1.32
C ASN A 450 5.08 4.54 -1.70
N PHE A 451 4.92 3.62 -0.73
CA PHE A 451 4.34 2.30 -1.01
C PHE A 451 2.92 2.40 -1.59
N TYR A 452 2.16 3.45 -1.29
CA TYR A 452 0.82 3.69 -1.85
C TYR A 452 0.81 3.77 -3.39
N LYS A 453 1.96 4.04 -4.02
CA LYS A 453 2.14 4.10 -5.49
C LYS A 453 2.41 2.74 -6.14
N TRP A 454 2.35 1.62 -5.39
CA TRP A 454 2.68 0.30 -5.93
C TRP A 454 1.92 -0.05 -7.22
N LYS A 455 0.65 0.37 -7.32
CA LYS A 455 -0.18 0.18 -8.53
C LYS A 455 0.33 1.00 -9.70
N ASP A 456 0.76 2.24 -9.45
CA ASP A 456 1.29 3.15 -10.46
C ASP A 456 2.63 2.65 -11.01
N TYR A 457 3.43 2.01 -10.15
CA TYR A 457 4.65 1.29 -10.57
C TYR A 457 4.34 0.01 -11.38
N GLY A 458 3.09 -0.42 -11.41
CA GLY A 458 2.61 -1.53 -12.24
C GLY A 458 2.79 -2.92 -11.60
N PHE A 459 2.98 -3.01 -10.29
CA PHE A 459 2.93 -4.30 -9.59
C PHE A 459 1.51 -4.88 -9.65
N ASP A 460 1.40 -6.21 -9.72
CA ASP A 460 0.15 -6.97 -9.75
C ASP A 460 -0.36 -7.32 -8.35
N ALA A 461 0.55 -7.36 -7.37
CA ALA A 461 0.23 -7.44 -5.96
C ALA A 461 1.36 -6.84 -5.11
N ALA A 462 1.01 -6.37 -3.92
CA ALA A 462 1.96 -5.93 -2.93
C ALA A 462 1.61 -6.48 -1.54
N PHE A 463 2.61 -6.71 -0.70
CA PHE A 463 2.47 -7.28 0.64
C PHE A 463 3.26 -6.44 1.64
N LEU A 464 2.56 -5.64 2.46
CA LEU A 464 3.20 -4.66 3.33
C LEU A 464 3.92 -5.37 4.51
N GLN A 465 5.19 -5.06 4.73
CA GLN A 465 5.98 -5.61 5.83
C GLN A 465 5.93 -4.68 7.05
N PRO A 466 5.29 -5.07 8.18
CA PRO A 466 5.07 -4.18 9.33
C PRO A 466 6.35 -3.72 10.06
N ASN A 467 7.42 -4.52 10.01
CA ASN A 467 8.66 -4.33 10.77
C ASN A 467 8.39 -4.09 12.28
N ALA A 468 7.58 -4.97 12.86
CA ALA A 468 7.26 -4.98 14.28
C ALA A 468 7.86 -6.18 15.04
N PHE A 469 8.46 -7.15 14.35
CA PHE A 469 8.93 -8.40 14.97
C PHE A 469 10.24 -8.26 15.76
N ARG A 470 11.09 -7.28 15.43
CA ARG A 470 12.36 -7.11 16.13
C ARG A 470 12.12 -6.67 17.58
N THR A 471 12.72 -7.38 18.54
CA THR A 471 12.56 -7.10 19.98
C THR A 471 12.85 -5.64 20.37
N SER A 472 13.84 -5.00 19.72
CA SER A 472 14.24 -3.62 19.98
C SER A 472 13.25 -2.55 19.52
N VAL A 473 12.22 -2.92 18.75
CA VAL A 473 11.26 -1.96 18.18
C VAL A 473 10.14 -1.70 19.19
N PRO A 474 9.90 -0.44 19.62
CA PRO A 474 8.78 -0.10 20.48
C PRO A 474 7.47 0.03 19.68
N GLY A 475 6.34 -0.02 20.38
CA GLY A 475 5.01 0.21 19.79
C GLY A 475 4.58 -0.84 18.77
N LYS A 476 4.84 -2.13 19.05
CA LYS A 476 4.61 -3.23 18.09
C LYS A 476 3.14 -3.36 17.68
N ALA A 477 2.21 -3.31 18.64
CA ALA A 477 0.78 -3.35 18.36
C ALA A 477 0.32 -2.18 17.49
N GLU A 478 0.77 -0.95 17.80
CA GLU A 478 0.50 0.23 16.98
C GLU A 478 1.02 0.05 15.55
N ARG A 479 2.25 -0.43 15.37
CA ARG A 479 2.84 -0.68 14.04
C ARG A 479 2.02 -1.69 13.24
N LEU A 480 1.55 -2.75 13.89
CA LEU A 480 0.69 -3.74 13.25
C LEU A 480 -0.65 -3.12 12.88
N HIS A 481 -1.35 -2.42 13.78
CA HIS A 481 -2.60 -1.73 13.45
C HIS A 481 -2.45 -0.82 12.23
N ARG A 482 -1.38 -0.02 12.19
CA ARG A 482 -1.09 0.84 11.03
C ARG A 482 -0.84 0.06 9.77
N ALA A 483 -0.09 -1.05 9.83
CA ALA A 483 0.19 -1.87 8.66
C ALA A 483 -1.08 -2.52 8.10
N PHE A 484 -1.92 -3.11 8.95
CA PHE A 484 -3.19 -3.71 8.54
C PHE A 484 -4.21 -2.69 8.03
N LEU A 485 -4.33 -1.54 8.70
CA LEU A 485 -5.14 -0.42 8.22
C LEU A 485 -4.67 0.07 6.85
N ASN A 486 -3.37 0.24 6.66
CA ASN A 486 -2.80 0.61 5.36
C ASN A 486 -3.05 -0.47 4.30
N ALA A 487 -2.96 -1.74 4.65
CA ALA A 487 -3.26 -2.84 3.74
C ALA A 487 -4.72 -2.77 3.24
N GLN A 488 -5.66 -2.44 4.11
CA GLN A 488 -7.06 -2.17 3.75
C GLN A 488 -7.21 -0.94 2.85
N ILE A 489 -6.55 0.16 3.19
CA ILE A 489 -6.62 1.43 2.43
C ILE A 489 -6.08 1.27 1.01
N TYR A 490 -4.94 0.58 0.85
CA TYR A 490 -4.24 0.49 -0.43
C TYR A 490 -4.47 -0.84 -1.17
N GLY A 491 -5.21 -1.76 -0.56
CA GLY A 491 -5.58 -3.07 -1.12
C GLY A 491 -4.41 -4.06 -1.19
N THR A 492 -3.42 -3.95 -0.30
CA THR A 492 -2.25 -4.84 -0.25
C THR A 492 -2.51 -6.04 0.67
N GLY A 493 -1.74 -7.10 0.53
CA GLY A 493 -1.59 -8.12 1.56
C GLY A 493 -0.63 -7.68 2.66
N ILE A 494 -0.25 -8.62 3.53
CA ILE A 494 0.74 -8.42 4.60
C ILE A 494 1.88 -9.43 4.44
N THR A 495 3.10 -8.97 4.63
CA THR A 495 4.25 -9.85 4.86
C THR A 495 4.40 -10.08 6.36
N MET A 496 3.97 -11.25 6.82
CA MET A 496 4.13 -11.76 8.17
C MET A 496 5.61 -12.01 8.46
N GLU A 497 6.13 -11.45 9.54
CA GLU A 497 7.51 -11.65 9.96
C GLU A 497 7.53 -12.73 11.05
N ILE A 498 8.35 -13.76 10.85
CA ILE A 498 8.57 -14.88 11.77
C ILE A 498 10.09 -15.10 11.92
N ASP A 499 10.82 -14.01 12.18
CA ASP A 499 12.29 -13.89 12.11
C ASP A 499 13.07 -15.08 12.72
N SER A 500 14.29 -15.33 12.23
CA SER A 500 15.09 -16.52 12.56
C SER A 500 15.81 -16.44 13.91
N TYR A 501 15.07 -16.50 15.01
CA TYR A 501 15.64 -16.73 16.34
C TYR A 501 16.27 -18.13 16.46
N GLY A 502 17.49 -18.18 16.98
CA GLY A 502 18.19 -19.43 17.31
C GLY A 502 17.91 -19.88 18.74
N MET A 503 18.36 -21.07 19.13
CA MET A 503 18.08 -21.65 20.46
C MET A 503 18.38 -20.68 21.62
N GLY A 504 19.58 -20.09 21.66
CA GLY A 504 19.92 -19.15 22.73
C GLY A 504 19.05 -17.89 22.78
N HIS A 505 18.44 -17.48 21.66
CA HIS A 505 17.48 -16.37 21.67
C HIS A 505 16.16 -16.82 22.31
N VAL A 506 15.71 -18.03 21.97
CA VAL A 506 14.47 -18.63 22.49
C VAL A 506 14.58 -18.94 23.98
N GLU A 507 15.73 -19.42 24.45
CA GLU A 507 16.00 -19.65 25.88
C GLU A 507 15.97 -18.36 26.70
N GLU A 508 16.29 -17.22 26.08
CA GLU A 508 16.16 -15.88 26.66
C GLU A 508 14.74 -15.30 26.52
N GLY A 509 13.79 -16.06 25.97
CA GLY A 509 12.40 -15.64 25.74
C GLY A 509 12.21 -14.66 24.56
N ARG A 510 13.21 -14.43 23.72
CA ARG A 510 13.12 -13.48 22.61
C ARG A 510 12.24 -14.02 21.49
N GLY A 511 11.32 -13.19 20.98
CA GLY A 511 10.46 -13.49 19.83
C GLY A 511 9.12 -14.13 20.17
N VAL A 512 8.90 -14.59 21.41
CA VAL A 512 7.68 -15.32 21.78
C VAL A 512 6.46 -14.39 21.74
N ASP A 513 6.58 -13.24 22.36
CA ASP A 513 5.53 -12.22 22.39
C ASP A 513 5.29 -11.67 20.99
N GLU A 514 6.36 -11.43 20.21
CA GLU A 514 6.23 -10.92 18.84
C GLU A 514 5.55 -11.92 17.91
N PHE A 515 5.91 -13.20 17.98
CA PHE A 515 5.26 -14.24 17.20
C PHE A 515 3.77 -14.35 17.54
N THR A 516 3.46 -14.42 18.84
CA THR A 516 2.07 -14.51 19.33
C THR A 516 1.26 -13.31 18.86
N LEU A 517 1.81 -12.10 18.97
CA LEU A 517 1.18 -10.86 18.54
C LEU A 517 0.88 -10.83 17.03
N TYR A 518 1.82 -11.30 16.20
CA TYR A 518 1.58 -11.40 14.76
C TYR A 518 0.46 -12.40 14.43
N MET A 519 0.47 -13.60 15.03
CA MET A 519 -0.57 -14.61 14.80
C MET A 519 -1.96 -14.12 15.21
N ASP A 520 -2.02 -13.43 16.34
CA ASP A 520 -3.24 -12.85 16.88
C ASP A 520 -3.77 -11.71 15.97
N PHE A 521 -2.93 -10.76 15.55
CA PHE A 521 -3.34 -9.70 14.61
C PHE A 521 -3.80 -10.26 13.27
N ALA A 522 -3.14 -11.32 12.77
CA ALA A 522 -3.55 -11.98 11.55
C ALA A 522 -5.00 -12.50 11.65
N LYS A 523 -5.38 -13.09 12.78
CA LYS A 523 -6.76 -13.55 13.02
C LYS A 523 -7.74 -12.39 13.13
N ARG A 524 -7.42 -11.37 13.94
CA ARG A 524 -8.30 -10.21 14.17
C ARG A 524 -8.69 -9.49 12.88
N TYR A 525 -7.72 -9.36 11.98
CA TYR A 525 -7.90 -8.67 10.71
C TYR A 525 -8.28 -9.60 9.53
N GLY A 526 -8.48 -10.90 9.78
CA GLY A 526 -8.87 -11.87 8.75
C GLY A 526 -7.80 -12.12 7.67
N LEU A 527 -6.52 -11.97 8.01
CA LEU A 527 -5.41 -12.27 7.11
C LEU A 527 -5.26 -13.76 6.83
N ASP A 528 -5.73 -14.61 7.75
CA ASP A 528 -5.72 -16.06 7.59
C ASP A 528 -6.63 -16.59 6.47
N GLU A 529 -7.40 -15.71 5.82
CA GLU A 529 -8.28 -16.07 4.71
C GLU A 529 -7.66 -15.82 3.32
N LYS A 530 -6.84 -14.78 3.13
CA LYS A 530 -6.14 -14.45 1.86
C LYS A 530 -4.95 -13.51 2.05
N GLY A 531 -3.98 -13.58 1.11
CA GLY A 531 -3.07 -12.47 0.82
C GLY A 531 -1.94 -12.28 1.83
N MET A 532 -1.19 -13.37 2.09
CA MET A 532 -0.07 -13.37 3.04
C MET A 532 1.24 -13.84 2.41
N MET A 533 2.34 -13.20 2.81
CA MET A 533 3.70 -13.69 2.60
C MET A 533 4.39 -13.85 3.94
N PHE A 534 5.33 -14.79 4.06
CA PHE A 534 6.11 -14.99 5.29
C PHE A 534 7.59 -14.67 5.06
N TYR A 535 8.08 -13.69 5.81
CA TYR A 535 9.50 -13.42 6.00
C TYR A 535 10.01 -14.19 7.22
N GLN A 536 11.07 -14.98 7.05
CA GLN A 536 11.58 -15.89 8.08
C GLN A 536 13.10 -15.79 8.29
N ALA A 537 13.73 -14.74 7.75
CA ALA A 537 15.18 -14.67 7.57
C ALA A 537 15.73 -15.98 6.95
N THR A 538 16.46 -16.81 7.71
CA THR A 538 17.13 -18.00 7.16
C THR A 538 16.18 -19.20 6.98
N ASN A 539 15.61 -19.74 8.07
CA ASN A 539 14.97 -21.06 8.06
C ASN A 539 14.01 -21.29 9.24
N MET A 540 13.29 -20.27 9.72
CA MET A 540 12.47 -20.41 10.93
C MET A 540 11.40 -21.50 10.81
N VAL A 541 10.75 -21.67 9.65
CA VAL A 541 9.74 -22.75 9.49
C VAL A 541 10.36 -24.13 9.67
N GLU A 542 11.53 -24.38 9.10
CA GLU A 542 12.25 -25.64 9.28
C GLU A 542 12.67 -25.84 10.75
N ARG A 543 13.14 -24.79 11.44
CA ARG A 543 13.45 -24.87 12.87
C ARG A 543 12.25 -25.21 13.72
N MET A 544 11.12 -24.52 13.51
CA MET A 544 9.85 -24.76 14.20
C MET A 544 9.39 -26.23 14.06
N ALA A 545 9.61 -26.82 12.88
CA ALA A 545 9.19 -28.19 12.60
C ALA A 545 10.16 -29.27 13.09
N THR A 546 11.46 -28.99 13.22
CA THR A 546 12.49 -30.02 13.41
C THR A 546 13.20 -29.95 14.76
N ILE A 547 13.20 -28.80 15.43
CA ILE A 547 13.85 -28.64 16.73
C ILE A 547 12.90 -29.11 17.83
N ASP A 548 13.34 -30.11 18.60
CA ASP A 548 12.60 -30.61 19.75
C ASP A 548 12.71 -29.67 20.96
N HIS A 549 11.92 -28.60 20.94
CA HIS A 549 11.87 -27.61 22.03
C HIS A 549 10.45 -27.05 22.17
N PRO A 550 9.91 -26.86 23.38
CA PRO A 550 8.52 -26.48 23.61
C PRO A 550 8.07 -25.22 22.84
N VAL A 551 8.88 -24.16 22.83
CA VAL A 551 8.55 -22.91 22.13
C VAL A 551 8.47 -23.09 20.61
N TYR A 552 9.40 -23.84 20.00
CA TYR A 552 9.38 -24.08 18.56
C TYR A 552 8.16 -24.90 18.14
N LYS A 553 7.80 -25.92 18.94
CA LYS A 553 6.57 -26.70 18.74
C LYS A 553 5.32 -25.83 18.85
N GLN A 554 5.25 -25.00 19.90
CA GLN A 554 4.13 -24.07 20.11
C GLN A 554 4.00 -23.08 18.94
N TRP A 555 5.09 -22.49 18.44
CA TRP A 555 5.04 -21.62 17.28
C TRP A 555 4.61 -22.36 16.00
N TYR A 556 5.08 -23.59 15.81
CA TYR A 556 4.67 -24.42 14.68
C TYR A 556 3.17 -24.75 14.72
N GLU A 557 2.65 -25.13 15.89
CA GLU A 557 1.23 -25.37 16.14
C GLU A 557 0.40 -24.10 15.92
N GLN A 558 0.85 -22.95 16.42
CA GLN A 558 0.17 -21.66 16.20
C GLN A 558 0.15 -21.27 14.72
N LEU A 559 1.28 -21.39 14.00
CA LEU A 559 1.36 -21.10 12.56
C LEU A 559 0.39 -21.98 11.77
N THR A 560 0.47 -23.29 11.99
CA THR A 560 -0.33 -24.28 11.26
C THR A 560 -1.81 -24.20 11.56
N SER A 561 -2.18 -24.05 12.84
CA SER A 561 -3.58 -23.87 13.25
C SER A 561 -4.20 -22.58 12.73
N THR A 562 -3.42 -21.50 12.63
CA THR A 562 -3.91 -20.19 12.17
C THR A 562 -4.12 -20.16 10.67
N PHE A 563 -3.13 -20.59 9.88
CA PHE A 563 -3.13 -20.34 8.43
C PHE A 563 -3.41 -21.56 7.55
N PHE A 564 -3.21 -22.78 8.08
CA PHE A 564 -3.18 -23.99 7.25
C PHE A 564 -4.24 -25.03 7.65
N ASN A 565 -4.88 -24.88 8.82
CA ASN A 565 -5.87 -25.83 9.34
C ASN A 565 -7.25 -25.74 8.66
N LYS A 566 -7.57 -24.61 8.01
CA LYS A 566 -8.88 -24.36 7.39
C LYS A 566 -9.04 -24.93 5.97
N LYS A 567 -8.04 -25.64 5.44
CA LYS A 567 -8.04 -26.20 4.08
C LYS A 567 -8.36 -27.69 4.06
#